data_AF-A0AAV3SGU9-F1
#
_entry.id   AF-A0AAV3SGU9-F1
#
_cell.length_a   1.000
_cell.length_b   1.000
_cell.length_c   1.000
_cell.angle_alpha   90.00
_cell.angle_beta   90.00
_cell.angle_gamma   90.00
#
_symmetry.space_group_name_H-M   'P 1'
#
loop_
_entity.id
_entity.type
_entity.pdbx_description
1 polymer ?
#
loop_
_entity_poly.entity_id
_entity_poly.type
_entity_poly.pdbx_seq_one_letter_code
_entity_poly.pdbx_strand_id
1 'polypeptide(L)'
;MARIRRVDDQREMEKVIDDFVTQGYRIKEQGENSTMMKEKDWGSGGMHLIVLVFLGWWTVGIANAVYAAYKYFTGAEVKIQVEESSA
;
A
#
# COMPACT_ATOMS: atom_id res chain seq x y z
N MET A 1 23.54 0.72 10.54
CA MET A 1 24.85 0.07 10.83
C MET A 1 24.69 -1.43 10.68
N ALA A 2 25.60 -2.12 9.99
CA ALA A 2 25.56 -3.58 9.89
C ALA A 2 26.11 -4.19 11.19
N ARG A 3 25.34 -5.07 11.84
CA ARG A 3 25.81 -5.83 13.00
C ARG A 3 26.70 -6.97 12.50
N ILE A 4 27.97 -6.97 12.86
CA ILE A 4 28.92 -8.01 12.47
C ILE A 4 28.93 -9.09 13.54
N ARG A 5 28.53 -10.31 13.19
CA ARG A 5 28.68 -11.50 14.04
C ARG A 5 29.84 -12.32 13.49
N ARG A 6 30.83 -12.60 14.34
CA ARG A 6 31.96 -13.49 14.03
C ARG A 6 31.60 -14.89 14.54
N VAL A 7 32.00 -15.90 13.78
CA VAL A 7 31.84 -17.33 14.07
C VAL A 7 33.18 -17.99 13.83
N ASP A 8 33.46 -19.07 14.56
CA ASP A 8 34.80 -19.67 14.57
C ASP A 8 34.96 -20.75 13.49
N ASP A 9 33.85 -21.32 12.99
CA ASP A 9 33.85 -22.36 11.95
C ASP A 9 32.71 -22.22 10.91
N GLN A 10 32.85 -22.89 9.76
CA GLN A 10 31.86 -22.83 8.65
C GLN A 10 30.50 -23.49 8.98
N ARG A 11 30.50 -24.56 9.78
CA ARG A 11 29.28 -25.22 10.29
C ARG A 11 28.50 -24.30 11.23
N GLU A 12 29.21 -23.55 12.07
CA GLU A 12 28.59 -22.54 12.92
C GLU A 12 28.00 -21.40 12.07
N MET A 13 28.69 -20.99 11.00
CA MET A 13 28.18 -20.02 10.04
C MET A 13 26.86 -20.47 9.40
N GLU A 14 26.79 -21.70 8.90
CA GLU A 14 25.57 -22.26 8.29
C GLU A 14 24.40 -22.27 9.29
N LYS A 15 24.65 -22.71 10.52
CA LYS A 15 23.62 -22.74 11.57
C LYS A 15 23.07 -21.34 11.88
N VAL A 16 23.94 -20.34 11.95
CA VAL A 16 23.54 -18.95 12.21
C VAL A 16 22.76 -18.37 11.02
N ILE A 17 23.13 -18.71 9.80
CA ILE A 17 22.38 -18.32 8.60
C ILE A 17 20.96 -18.88 8.66
N ASP A 18 20.80 -20.17 8.98
CA ASP A 18 19.49 -20.81 9.12
C ASP A 18 18.61 -20.15 10.18
N ASP A 19 19.19 -19.80 11.34
CA ASP A 19 18.48 -19.06 12.38
C ASP A 19 18.00 -17.69 11.89
N PHE A 20 18.82 -16.97 11.12
CA PHE A 20 18.44 -15.66 10.57
C PHE A 20 17.42 -15.78 9.44
N VAL A 21 17.52 -16.80 8.60
CA VAL A 21 16.49 -17.11 7.59
C VAL A 21 15.16 -17.39 8.28
N THR A 22 15.18 -18.16 9.37
CA THR A 22 13.99 -18.46 10.19
C THR A 22 13.39 -17.19 10.82
N GLN A 23 14.23 -16.24 11.24
CA GLN A 23 13.80 -14.92 11.71
C GLN A 23 13.28 -14.00 10.59
N GLY A 24 13.32 -14.44 9.32
CA GLY A 24 12.81 -13.70 8.18
C GLY A 24 13.84 -12.84 7.45
N TYR A 25 15.13 -12.95 7.77
CA TYR A 25 16.20 -12.31 7.00
C TYR A 25 16.41 -13.02 5.67
N ARG A 26 16.84 -12.27 4.64
CA ARG A 26 17.21 -12.82 3.33
C ARG A 26 18.70 -12.69 3.10
N ILE A 27 19.29 -13.72 2.48
CA ILE A 27 20.68 -13.69 2.00
C ILE A 27 20.75 -12.67 0.85
N LYS A 28 21.64 -11.69 0.99
CA LYS A 28 21.92 -10.68 -0.04
C LYS A 28 23.14 -11.09 -0.88
N GLU A 29 24.16 -11.62 -0.21
CA GLU A 29 25.43 -12.01 -0.81
C GLU A 29 26.06 -13.12 0.03
N GLN A 30 26.57 -14.17 -0.61
CA GLN A 30 27.17 -15.33 0.04
C GLN A 30 28.55 -15.57 -0.57
N GLY A 31 29.59 -15.52 0.27
CA GLY A 31 30.95 -15.89 -0.08
C GLY A 31 31.47 -16.97 0.88
N GLU A 32 32.63 -17.56 0.57
CA GLU A 32 33.18 -18.71 1.29
C GLU A 32 33.39 -18.44 2.80
N ASN A 33 33.77 -17.21 3.16
CA ASN A 33 34.09 -16.84 4.55
C ASN A 33 33.18 -15.74 5.11
N SER A 34 32.16 -15.30 4.36
CA SER A 34 31.27 -14.23 4.81
C SER A 34 29.93 -14.26 4.10
N THR A 35 28.85 -14.10 4.87
CA THR A 35 27.48 -13.99 4.34
C THR A 35 26.85 -12.69 4.79
N MET A 36 26.33 -11.91 3.83
CA MET A 36 25.59 -10.68 4.11
C MET A 36 24.10 -10.97 4.08
N MET A 37 23.41 -10.68 5.19
CA MET A 37 21.97 -10.85 5.31
C MET A 37 21.27 -9.50 5.46
N LYS A 38 20.06 -9.40 4.92
CA LYS A 38 19.22 -8.21 5.00
C LYS A 38 17.87 -8.57 5.60
N GLU A 39 17.43 -7.79 6.57
CA GLU A 39 16.10 -7.95 7.18
C GLU A 39 15.01 -7.72 6.13
N LYS A 40 13.99 -8.57 6.13
CA LYS A 40 12.82 -8.39 5.30
C LYS A 40 11.88 -7.39 5.96
N ASP A 41 12.17 -6.11 5.81
CA ASP A 41 11.25 -5.06 6.22
C ASP A 41 10.30 -4.74 5.05
N TRP A 42 9.26 -5.57 4.92
CA TRP A 42 8.12 -5.28 4.05
C TRP A 42 7.04 -4.79 4.99
N GLY A 43 7.07 -3.49 5.29
CA GLY A 43 6.16 -2.86 6.25
C GLY A 43 4.74 -3.40 6.18
N SER A 44 4.08 -3.47 7.35
CA SER A 44 2.77 -4.10 7.56
C SER A 44 1.80 -3.90 6.38
N GLY A 45 1.48 -4.99 5.67
CA GLY A 45 0.41 -4.98 4.67
C GLY A 45 -0.94 -4.56 5.27
N GLY A 46 -1.12 -4.79 6.58
CA GLY A 46 -2.25 -4.26 7.34
C GLY A 46 -2.26 -2.73 7.42
N MET A 47 -1.10 -2.08 7.54
CA MET A 47 -1.00 -0.61 7.52
C MET A 47 -1.40 -0.05 6.16
N HIS A 48 -1.05 -0.74 5.07
CA HIS A 48 -1.46 -0.32 3.73
C HIS A 48 -2.97 -0.41 3.54
N LEU A 49 -3.60 -1.47 4.08
CA LEU A 49 -5.05 -1.62 4.12
C LEU A 49 -5.74 -0.49 4.92
N ILE A 50 -5.20 -0.13 6.08
CA ILE A 50 -5.68 1.01 6.88
C ILE A 50 -5.57 2.31 6.08
N VAL A 51 -4.43 2.56 5.44
CA VAL A 51 -4.24 3.75 4.60
C VAL A 51 -5.26 3.80 3.45
N LEU A 52 -5.52 2.70 2.76
CA LEU A 52 -6.53 2.66 1.69
C LEU A 52 -7.96 2.89 2.22
N VAL A 53 -8.29 2.32 3.37
CA VAL A 53 -9.61 2.48 4.01
C VAL A 53 -9.80 3.86 4.64
N PHE A 54 -8.75 4.58 5.03
CA PHE A 54 -8.90 5.92 5.61
C PHE A 54 -8.60 7.08 4.65
N LEU A 55 -7.76 6.86 3.64
CA LEU A 55 -7.33 7.91 2.70
C LEU A 55 -7.77 7.64 1.25
N GLY A 56 -7.98 6.39 0.86
CA GLY A 56 -8.34 6.02 -0.52
C GLY A 56 -9.78 6.34 -0.90
N TRP A 57 -10.76 5.89 -0.11
CA TRP A 57 -12.19 6.03 -0.43
C TRP A 57 -12.70 7.47 -0.49
N TRP A 58 -12.06 8.42 0.22
CA TRP A 58 -12.41 9.85 0.14
C TRP A 58 -12.23 10.41 -1.27
N THR A 59 -11.26 9.91 -2.05
CA THR A 59 -11.08 10.36 -3.44
C THR A 59 -12.26 9.97 -4.33
N VAL A 60 -12.80 8.76 -4.13
CA VAL A 60 -14.02 8.28 -4.80
C VAL A 60 -15.24 9.07 -4.34
N GLY A 61 -15.32 9.38 -3.04
CA GLY A 61 -16.39 10.22 -2.47
C GLY A 61 -16.37 11.65 -3.03
N ILE A 62 -15.20 12.29 -3.06
CA ILE A 62 -15.01 13.65 -3.58
C ILE A 62 -15.31 13.68 -5.09
N ALA A 63 -14.82 12.71 -5.87
CA ALA A 63 -15.11 12.65 -7.30
C ALA A 63 -16.62 12.56 -7.58
N ASN A 64 -17.35 11.73 -6.82
CA ASN A 64 -18.81 11.65 -6.93
C ASN A 64 -19.50 12.93 -6.47
N ALA A 65 -19.04 13.56 -5.39
CA ALA A 65 -19.61 14.83 -4.92
C ALA A 65 -19.43 15.95 -5.95
N VAL A 66 -18.24 16.05 -6.56
CA VAL A 66 -17.97 17.00 -7.65
C VAL A 66 -18.84 16.71 -8.87
N TYR A 67 -18.97 15.44 -9.25
CA TYR A 67 -19.84 15.04 -10.36
C TYR A 67 -21.31 15.40 -10.11
N ALA A 68 -21.81 15.10 -8.90
CA ALA A 68 -23.17 15.43 -8.50
C ALA A 68 -23.42 16.94 -8.52
N ALA A 69 -22.47 17.74 -8.00
CA ALA A 69 -22.54 19.20 -8.05
C ALA A 69 -22.56 19.70 -9.50
N TYR A 70 -21.67 19.20 -10.36
CA TYR A 70 -21.66 19.55 -11.78
C TYR A 70 -23.01 19.26 -12.45
N LYS A 71 -23.58 18.07 -12.21
CA LYS A 71 -24.87 17.69 -12.79
C LYS A 71 -26.04 18.51 -12.25
N TYR A 72 -25.97 18.93 -10.98
CA TYR A 72 -26.94 19.82 -10.38
C TYR A 72 -26.93 21.20 -11.04
N PHE A 73 -25.75 21.80 -11.25
CA PHE A 73 -25.63 23.13 -11.87
C PHE A 73 -25.85 23.14 -13.38
N THR A 74 -25.61 22.02 -14.06
CA THR A 74 -25.78 21.90 -15.53
C THR A 74 -27.08 21.19 -15.91
N GLY A 75 -27.95 20.92 -14.94
CA GLY A 75 -29.25 20.29 -15.18
C GLY A 75 -30.11 21.17 -16.08
N ALA A 76 -30.64 20.58 -17.15
CA ALA A 76 -31.59 21.28 -18.01
C ALA A 76 -32.89 21.52 -17.24
N GLU A 77 -33.25 22.77 -17.03
CA GLU A 77 -34.53 23.16 -16.44
C GLU A 77 -35.60 23.22 -17.52
N VAL A 78 -36.69 22.48 -17.33
CA VAL A 78 -37.83 22.47 -18.24
C VAL A 78 -38.99 23.16 -17.55
N LYS A 79 -39.39 24.32 -18.07
CA LYS A 79 -40.57 25.06 -17.60
C LYS A 79 -41.79 24.61 -18.40
N ILE A 80 -42.70 23.91 -17.73
CA ILE A 80 -43.99 23.50 -18.31
C ILE A 80 -45.01 24.61 -18.04
N GLN A 81 -45.66 25.12 -19.08
CA GLN A 81 -46.76 26.08 -18.97
C GLN A 81 -47.99 25.52 -19.67
N VAL A 82 -49.15 25.76 -19.08
CA VAL A 82 -50.44 25.38 -19.65
C VAL A 82 -50.83 26.47 -20.65
N GLU A 83 -51.07 26.06 -21.89
CA GLU A 83 -51.58 26.93 -22.94
C GLU A 83 -53.07 27.14 -22.68
N GLU A 84 -53.50 28.36 -22.36
CA GLU A 84 -54.93 28.67 -22.35
C GLU A 84 -55.43 28.60 -23.80
N SER A 85 -56.07 27.49 -24.12
CA SER A 85 -56.91 27.31 -25.30
C SER A 85 -58.04 28.35 -25.25
N SER A 86 -57.79 29.54 -25.77
CA SER A 86 -58.81 30.54 -26.03
C SER A 86 -59.82 29.97 -27.04
N ALA A 87 -61.02 29.66 -26.53
CA ALA A 87 -62.20 29.25 -27.28
C ALA A 87 -62.85 30.44 -28.01
#